data_AF-A0A1C4J0R6-F1
#
_entry.id   AF-A0A1C4J0R6-F1
#
_cell.length_a   1.000
_cell.length_b   1.000
_cell.length_c   1.000
_cell.angle_alpha   90.00
_cell.angle_beta   90.00
_cell.angle_gamma   90.00
#
_symmetry.space_group_name_H-M   'P 1'
#
loop_
_entity.id
_entity.type
_entity.pdbx_description
1 polymer ?
#
loop_
_entity_poly.entity_id
_entity_poly.type
_entity_poly.pdbx_seq_one_letter_code
_entity_poly.pdbx_strand_id
1 'polypeptide(L)'
;MMRRVPFTGGEKESLHVALDRHRDAVLWKLEGLDDEQLRRPMTPSGTNLLGLVKHLGGVELGWFCETFGRATGPLPFDVEVDETSDMRALPNESTREIVDFYGRARATAERVHQGDRGLLGPCPSHCRPGDR
;
A
#
# COMPACT_ATOMS: atom_id res chain seq x y z
N MET A 1 -5.50 -19.84 -0.25
CA MET A 1 -6.06 -20.22 1.07
C MET A 1 -5.67 -19.13 2.06
N MET A 2 -6.64 -18.41 2.65
CA MET A 2 -6.36 -17.32 3.59
C MET A 2 -5.64 -17.84 4.83
N ARG A 3 -4.46 -17.26 5.11
CA ARG A 3 -3.69 -17.56 6.33
C ARG A 3 -4.50 -17.20 7.58
N ARG A 4 -4.40 -18.01 8.63
CA ARG A 4 -4.99 -17.71 9.94
C ARG A 4 -3.92 -17.11 10.85
N VAL A 5 -4.23 -15.97 11.45
CA VAL A 5 -3.39 -15.35 12.47
C VAL A 5 -3.32 -16.28 13.68
N PRO A 6 -2.14 -16.59 14.22
CA PRO A 6 -2.02 -17.43 15.40
C PRO A 6 -2.67 -16.75 16.62
N PHE A 7 -3.37 -17.53 17.45
CA PHE A 7 -3.94 -17.02 18.72
C PHE A 7 -2.87 -16.75 19.79
N THR A 8 -1.72 -17.40 19.65
CA THR A 8 -0.54 -17.26 20.51
C THR A 8 0.69 -17.21 19.61
N GLY A 9 1.45 -16.11 19.65
CA GLY A 9 2.62 -15.88 18.80
C GLY A 9 3.26 -14.52 19.09
N GLY A 10 4.37 -14.19 18.42
CA GLY A 10 4.98 -12.86 18.57
C GLY A 10 4.12 -11.76 17.97
N GLU A 11 4.20 -10.52 18.48
CA GLU A 11 3.46 -9.37 17.93
C GLU A 11 3.77 -9.16 16.45
N LYS A 12 5.07 -9.20 16.10
CA LYS A 12 5.55 -9.05 14.72
C LYS A 12 5.01 -10.15 13.79
N GLU A 13 5.03 -11.39 14.24
CA GLU A 13 4.52 -12.55 13.50
C GLU A 13 3.01 -12.44 13.27
N SER A 14 2.27 -12.11 14.34
CA SER A 14 0.81 -11.97 14.29
C SER A 14 0.40 -10.85 13.33
N LEU A 15 1.10 -9.70 13.39
CA LEU A 15 0.91 -8.60 12.46
C LEU A 15 1.20 -9.01 11.01
N HIS A 16 2.31 -9.71 10.77
CA HIS A 16 2.69 -10.14 9.43
C HIS A 16 1.62 -11.03 8.78
N VAL A 17 1.17 -12.05 9.51
CA VAL A 17 0.12 -12.97 9.03
C VAL A 17 -1.21 -12.24 8.83
N ALA A 18 -1.55 -11.31 9.73
CA ALA A 18 -2.77 -10.51 9.62
C ALA A 18 -2.74 -9.64 8.37
N LEU A 19 -1.64 -8.91 8.15
CA LEU A 19 -1.45 -8.08 6.97
C LEU A 19 -1.58 -8.93 5.72
N ASP A 20 -0.76 -9.97 5.54
CA ASP A 20 -0.83 -10.82 4.34
C ASP A 20 -2.24 -11.33 4.04
N ARG A 21 -2.98 -11.77 5.07
CA ARG A 21 -4.38 -12.18 4.91
C ARG A 21 -5.27 -11.06 4.38
N HIS A 22 -5.21 -9.85 4.94
CA HIS A 22 -6.05 -8.72 4.51
C HIS A 22 -5.73 -8.27 3.09
N ARG A 23 -4.46 -8.30 2.79
CA ARG A 23 -3.80 -7.82 1.57
C ARG A 23 -4.18 -8.78 0.42
N ASP A 24 -4.22 -10.08 0.68
CA ASP A 24 -4.80 -11.09 -0.24
C ASP A 24 -6.31 -10.93 -0.39
N ALA A 25 -7.03 -10.65 0.70
CA ALA A 25 -8.48 -10.48 0.65
C ALA A 25 -8.91 -9.26 -0.19
N VAL A 26 -8.09 -8.21 -0.26
CA VAL A 26 -8.33 -7.05 -1.14
C VAL A 26 -8.27 -7.47 -2.60
N LEU A 27 -7.23 -8.20 -3.01
CA LEU A 27 -7.09 -8.66 -4.40
C LEU A 27 -8.18 -9.69 -4.77
N TRP A 28 -8.50 -10.61 -3.85
CA TRP A 28 -9.57 -11.58 -4.03
C TRP A 28 -10.93 -10.90 -4.33
N LYS A 29 -11.22 -9.75 -3.70
CA LYS A 29 -12.45 -9.01 -3.96
C LYS A 29 -12.53 -8.38 -5.36
N LEU A 30 -11.42 -8.31 -6.09
CA LEU A 30 -11.40 -7.80 -7.47
C LEU A 30 -11.61 -8.93 -8.49
N GLU A 31 -11.47 -10.18 -8.08
CA GLU A 31 -11.53 -11.33 -8.98
C GLU A 31 -12.92 -11.47 -9.60
N GLY A 32 -12.96 -11.67 -10.93
CA GLY A 32 -14.19 -11.86 -11.69
C GLY A 32 -14.99 -10.58 -11.98
N LEU A 33 -14.50 -9.41 -11.55
CA LEU A 33 -15.10 -8.12 -11.88
C LEU A 33 -14.51 -7.56 -13.18
N ASP A 34 -15.36 -6.92 -13.97
CA ASP A 34 -14.92 -6.13 -15.13
C ASP A 34 -14.47 -4.71 -14.73
N ASP A 35 -13.85 -3.99 -15.68
CA ASP A 35 -13.28 -2.67 -15.42
C ASP A 35 -14.36 -1.61 -15.07
N GLU A 36 -15.58 -1.75 -15.59
CA GLU A 36 -16.70 -0.88 -15.24
C GLU A 36 -17.12 -1.08 -13.78
N GLN A 37 -17.29 -2.33 -13.35
CA GLN A 37 -17.62 -2.70 -11.97
C GLN A 37 -16.54 -2.24 -10.99
N LEU A 38 -15.28 -2.37 -11.35
CA LEU A 38 -14.13 -1.95 -10.55
C LEU A 38 -14.06 -0.43 -10.36
N ARG A 39 -14.48 0.33 -11.38
CA ARG A 39 -14.47 1.81 -11.38
C ARG A 39 -15.74 2.46 -10.89
N ARG A 40 -16.83 1.70 -10.78
CA ARG A 40 -18.13 2.21 -10.34
C ARG A 40 -18.00 2.91 -8.98
N PRO A 41 -18.33 4.21 -8.90
CA PRO A 41 -18.41 4.91 -7.62
C PRO A 41 -19.49 4.28 -6.74
N MET A 42 -19.13 3.93 -5.51
CA MET A 42 -20.03 3.34 -4.51
C MET A 42 -20.48 4.37 -3.46
N THR A 43 -19.90 5.56 -3.48
CA THR A 43 -20.19 6.68 -2.57
C THR A 43 -20.21 8.01 -3.32
N PRO A 44 -20.83 9.06 -2.75
CA PRO A 44 -20.81 10.41 -3.34
C PRO A 44 -19.42 11.02 -3.51
N SER A 45 -18.43 10.58 -2.72
CA SER A 45 -17.03 11.00 -2.83
C SER A 45 -16.32 10.46 -4.09
N GLY A 46 -16.98 9.62 -4.89
CA GLY A 46 -16.37 8.99 -6.05
C GLY A 46 -15.55 7.75 -5.73
N THR A 47 -15.56 7.28 -4.48
CA THR A 47 -14.77 6.12 -4.05
C THR A 47 -15.22 4.86 -4.79
N ASN A 48 -14.25 4.17 -5.37
CA ASN A 48 -14.45 2.91 -6.09
C ASN A 48 -13.42 1.85 -5.65
N LEU A 49 -13.57 0.61 -6.13
CA LEU A 49 -12.73 -0.51 -5.69
C LEU A 49 -11.26 -0.30 -6.05
N LEU A 50 -10.97 0.22 -7.24
CA LEU A 50 -9.60 0.54 -7.65
C LEU A 50 -8.99 1.66 -6.82
N GLY A 51 -9.78 2.68 -6.46
CA GLY A 51 -9.38 3.71 -5.52
C GLY A 51 -8.98 3.13 -4.17
N LEU A 52 -9.76 2.19 -3.63
CA LEU A 52 -9.36 1.52 -2.37
C LEU A 52 -8.04 0.76 -2.50
N VAL A 53 -7.78 0.07 -3.61
CA VAL A 53 -6.50 -0.62 -3.86
C VAL A 53 -5.35 0.39 -3.94
N LYS A 54 -5.57 1.51 -4.64
CA LYS A 54 -4.61 2.60 -4.77
C LYS A 54 -4.29 3.25 -3.42
N HIS A 55 -5.31 3.62 -2.64
CA HIS A 55 -5.18 4.12 -1.28
C HIS A 55 -4.39 3.16 -0.39
N LEU A 56 -4.74 1.86 -0.40
CA LEU A 56 -4.02 0.87 0.41
C LEU A 56 -2.55 0.72 0.01
N GLY A 57 -2.20 0.90 -1.26
CA GLY A 57 -0.80 0.96 -1.69
C GLY A 57 -0.06 2.17 -1.10
N GLY A 58 -0.73 3.32 -1.02
CA GLY A 58 -0.23 4.51 -0.30
C GLY A 58 0.00 4.23 1.18
N VAL A 59 -1.00 3.66 1.86
CA VAL A 59 -0.95 3.34 3.29
C VAL A 59 0.20 2.39 3.64
N GLU A 60 0.46 1.36 2.81
CA GLU A 60 1.61 0.48 2.97
C GLU A 60 2.93 1.26 2.94
N LEU A 61 3.08 2.18 1.99
CA LEU A 61 4.28 3.00 1.84
C LEU A 61 4.41 4.05 2.96
N GLY A 62 3.32 4.67 3.41
CA GLY A 62 3.38 5.62 4.54
C GLY A 62 3.83 4.94 5.85
N TRP A 63 3.25 3.78 6.18
CA TRP A 63 3.58 3.08 7.41
C TRP A 63 4.93 2.38 7.38
N PHE A 64 5.29 1.73 6.27
CA PHE A 64 6.53 0.95 6.22
C PHE A 64 7.71 1.75 5.65
N CYS A 65 7.48 2.75 4.79
CA CYS A 65 8.57 3.58 4.30
C CYS A 65 8.71 4.91 5.04
N GLU A 66 7.72 5.80 4.96
CA GLU A 66 7.85 7.18 5.46
C GLU A 66 8.11 7.21 6.97
N THR A 67 7.36 6.41 7.73
CA THR A 67 7.51 6.28 9.20
C THR A 67 8.94 5.87 9.60
N PHE A 68 9.64 5.14 8.74
CA PHE A 68 11.01 4.68 8.95
C PHE A 68 12.07 5.48 8.16
N GLY A 69 11.70 6.64 7.59
CA GLY A 69 12.62 7.49 6.81
C GLY A 69 13.11 6.87 5.50
N ARG A 70 12.33 5.99 4.90
CA ARG A 70 12.66 5.28 3.66
C ARG A 70 11.93 5.90 2.47
N ALA A 71 12.51 5.75 1.28
CA ALA A 71 11.86 6.22 0.07
C ALA A 71 10.63 5.37 -0.27
N THR A 72 9.52 6.03 -0.59
CA THR A 72 8.29 5.40 -1.09
C THR A 72 8.35 5.08 -2.59
N GLY A 73 9.20 5.80 -3.32
CA GLY A 73 9.20 5.82 -4.78
C GLY A 73 8.03 6.65 -5.33
N PRO A 74 7.75 6.59 -6.64
CA PRO A 74 6.67 7.37 -7.23
C PRO A 74 5.31 6.85 -6.78
N LEU A 75 4.45 7.78 -6.36
CA LEU A 75 3.03 7.56 -6.08
C LEU A 75 2.18 7.97 -7.30
N PRO A 76 1.09 7.23 -7.63
CA PRO A 76 0.21 7.56 -8.76
C PRO A 76 -0.84 8.63 -8.43
N PHE A 77 -0.72 9.31 -7.30
CA PHE A 77 -1.67 10.31 -6.80
C PHE A 77 -0.94 11.37 -5.97
N ASP A 78 -1.64 12.45 -5.64
CA ASP A 78 -1.12 13.55 -4.84
C ASP A 78 -2.24 14.08 -3.93
N VAL A 79 -2.21 13.66 -2.67
CA VAL A 79 -3.21 14.00 -1.64
C VAL A 79 -3.10 15.44 -1.16
N GLU A 80 -1.97 16.11 -1.40
CA GLU A 80 -1.80 17.54 -1.08
C GLU A 80 -2.50 18.43 -2.13
N VAL A 81 -2.59 17.95 -3.37
CA VAL A 81 -3.30 18.64 -4.46
C VAL A 81 -4.78 18.29 -4.48
N ASP A 82 -5.13 17.02 -4.28
CA ASP A 82 -6.50 16.53 -4.16
C ASP A 82 -6.55 15.41 -3.11
N GLU A 83 -7.15 15.74 -1.97
CA GLU A 83 -7.29 14.85 -0.79
C GLU A 83 -7.98 13.52 -1.12
N THR A 84 -8.71 13.42 -2.24
CA THR A 84 -9.43 12.22 -2.66
C THR A 84 -8.77 11.49 -3.83
N SER A 85 -7.61 11.95 -4.29
CA SER A 85 -6.94 11.44 -5.49
C SER A 85 -6.51 9.98 -5.39
N ASP A 86 -6.21 9.50 -4.18
CA ASP A 86 -5.89 8.10 -3.90
C ASP A 86 -7.15 7.22 -3.76
N MET A 87 -8.30 7.81 -3.46
CA MET A 87 -9.59 7.12 -3.25
C MET A 87 -10.41 6.91 -4.52
N ARG A 88 -9.95 7.40 -5.68
CA ARG A 88 -10.66 7.32 -6.97
C ARG A 88 -9.72 6.92 -8.10
N ALA A 89 -10.13 5.98 -8.96
CA ALA A 89 -9.41 5.70 -10.21
C ALA A 89 -9.81 6.69 -11.32
N LEU A 90 -8.83 7.34 -11.94
CA LEU A 90 -9.01 8.25 -13.06
C LEU A 90 -9.21 7.48 -14.38
N PRO A 91 -9.88 8.07 -15.40
CA PRO A 91 -10.12 7.41 -16.68
C PRO A 91 -8.85 6.96 -17.42
N ASN A 92 -7.73 7.63 -17.19
CA ASN A 92 -6.44 7.35 -17.82
C ASN A 92 -5.57 6.35 -17.03
N GLU A 93 -5.96 5.95 -15.82
CA GLU A 93 -5.26 4.93 -15.03
C GLU A 93 -5.83 3.56 -15.38
N SER A 94 -5.00 2.58 -15.72
CA SER A 94 -5.47 1.21 -15.95
C SER A 94 -5.59 0.41 -14.64
N THR A 95 -6.50 -0.56 -14.61
CA THR A 95 -6.62 -1.51 -13.49
C THR A 95 -5.28 -2.19 -13.17
N ARG A 96 -4.53 -2.58 -14.21
CA ARG A 96 -3.21 -3.22 -14.07
C ARG A 96 -2.22 -2.32 -13.35
N GLU A 97 -2.09 -1.05 -13.76
CA GLU A 97 -1.14 -0.12 -13.14
C GLU A 97 -1.43 0.09 -11.65
N ILE A 98 -2.71 0.17 -11.27
CA ILE A 98 -3.12 0.31 -9.88
C ILE A 98 -2.78 -0.95 -9.06
N VAL A 99 -3.05 -2.14 -9.61
CA VAL A 99 -2.73 -3.41 -8.96
C VAL A 99 -1.21 -3.63 -8.87
N ASP A 100 -0.45 -3.27 -9.91
CA ASP A 100 1.01 -3.35 -9.93
C ASP A 100 1.64 -2.38 -8.92
N PHE A 101 1.08 -1.16 -8.79
CA PHE A 101 1.46 -0.22 -7.74
C PHE A 101 1.26 -0.83 -6.34
N TYR A 102 0.08 -1.42 -6.08
CA TYR A 102 -0.19 -2.11 -4.82
C TYR A 102 0.77 -3.28 -4.58
N GLY A 103 1.07 -4.07 -5.61
CA GLY A 103 2.05 -5.16 -5.55
C GLY A 103 3.46 -4.67 -5.18
N ARG A 104 3.94 -3.57 -5.78
CA ARG A 104 5.22 -2.96 -5.41
C ARG A 104 5.23 -2.42 -3.99
N ALA A 105 4.13 -1.80 -3.56
CA ALA A 105 3.99 -1.27 -2.20
C ALA A 105 4.09 -2.40 -1.16
N ARG A 106 3.37 -3.51 -1.37
CA ARG A 106 3.46 -4.72 -0.53
C ARG A 106 4.87 -5.30 -0.49
N ALA A 107 5.53 -5.45 -1.64
CA ALA A 107 6.89 -5.98 -1.68
C ALA A 107 7.90 -5.07 -0.96
N THR A 108 7.67 -3.77 -1.00
CA THR A 108 8.48 -2.79 -0.27
C THR A 108 8.24 -2.89 1.23
N ALA A 109 6.99 -2.92 1.66
CA ALA A 109 6.62 -3.14 3.06
C ALA A 109 7.21 -4.44 3.63
N GLU A 110 7.23 -5.52 2.84
CA GLU A 110 7.81 -6.80 3.26
C GLU A 110 9.31 -6.72 3.52
N ARG A 111 10.07 -6.02 2.67
CA ARG A 111 11.51 -5.78 2.90
C ARG A 111 11.76 -5.01 4.19
N VAL A 112 10.94 -4.00 4.47
CA VAL A 112 11.00 -3.24 5.73
C VAL A 112 10.70 -4.16 6.91
N HIS A 113 9.64 -4.96 6.83
CA HIS A 113 9.28 -5.92 7.86
C HIS A 113 10.44 -6.90 8.15
N GLN A 114 11.12 -7.38 7.12
CA GLN A 114 12.28 -8.27 7.24
C GLN A 114 13.55 -7.56 7.76
N GLY A 115 13.52 -6.24 7.94
CA GLY A 115 14.62 -5.45 8.48
C GLY A 115 15.68 -5.04 7.46
N ASP A 116 15.38 -5.14 6.16
CA ASP A 116 16.28 -4.71 5.09
C ASP A 116 16.61 -3.22 5.26
N ARG A 117 17.88 -2.82 5.27
CA ARG A 117 18.31 -1.41 5.36
C ARG A 117 18.54 -0.74 4.00
N GLY A 118 18.44 -1.48 2.89
CA GLY A 118 18.74 -0.99 1.54
C GLY A 118 17.76 0.04 0.97
N LEU A 119 16.64 0.29 1.64
CA LEU A 119 15.62 1.28 1.23
C LEU A 119 15.70 2.60 1.99
N LEU A 120 16.70 2.77 2.86
CA LEU A 120 16.91 4.06 3.52
C LEU A 120 17.06 5.14 2.45
N GLY A 121 16.26 6.20 2.57
CA GLY A 121 16.42 7.37 1.71
C GLY A 121 17.80 8.00 1.95
N PRO A 122 18.23 8.92 1.07
CA PRO A 122 19.37 9.77 1.40
C PRO A 122 19.14 10.41 2.78
N CYS A 123 20.15 10.37 3.65
CA CYS A 123 20.04 10.96 4.99
C CYS A 123 19.54 12.40 4.84
N PRO A 124 18.49 12.81 5.57
CA PRO A 124 18.15 14.22 5.69
C PRO A 124 19.41 15.02 6.02
N SER A 125 19.55 16.24 5.49
CA SER A 125 20.69 17.13 5.73
C SER A 125 20.96 17.46 7.21
N HIS A 126 20.11 16.97 8.11
CA HIS A 126 20.14 17.17 9.56
C HIS A 126 20.60 15.91 10.34
N CYS A 127 20.94 14.80 9.67
CA CYS A 127 21.50 13.61 10.32
C CYS A 127 22.82 13.96 11.02
N ARG A 128 22.91 13.69 12.33
CA ARG A 128 24.17 13.87 13.07
C ARG A 128 25.12 12.69 12.81
N PRO A 129 26.44 12.90 12.91
CA PRO A 129 27.38 11.79 12.81
C PRO A 129 27.17 10.82 13.99
N GLY A 130 26.57 9.66 13.74
CA GLY A 130 26.30 8.65 14.78
C GLY A 130 25.17 7.67 14.47
N ASP A 131 24.24 8.02 13.57
CA ASP A 131 23.02 7.24 13.29
C ASP A 131 23.23 6.06 12.29
N ARG A 132 24.43 5.46 12.22
CA ARG A 132 24.75 4.32 11.33
C ARG A 132 24.62 2.97 12.04
#